data_AF-A0A929F710-F1
#
_entry.id   AF-A0A929F710-F1
#
_cell.length_a   1.000
_cell.length_b   1.000
_cell.length_c   1.000
_cell.angle_alpha   90.00
_cell.angle_beta   90.00
_cell.angle_gamma   90.00
#
_symmetry.space_group_name_H-M   'P 1'
#
loop_
_entity.id
_entity.type
_entity.pdbx_description
1 polymer ?
#
loop_
_entity_poly.entity_id
_entity_poly.type
_entity_poly.pdbx_seq_one_letter_code
_entity_poly.pdbx_strand_id
1 'polypeptide(L)'
;MVPYYDPRNPGKDAHNTYVLCYSEIGILGIALFLIIIGESFLQIRRIRLAVKDTPHENDITLHTLAITTALIIYLSGYMMTHSNLYTEMLWILLAMPICLENATKKLLEEGKNRGFEDEKI
;
A
#
# COMPACT_ATOMS: atom_id res chain seq x y z
N MET A 1 -0.74 -17.03 -24.43
CA MET A 1 0.06 -18.27 -24.53
C MET A 1 0.38 -18.66 -23.10
N VAL A 2 -0.16 -19.79 -22.61
CA VAL A 2 0.11 -20.26 -21.23
C VAL A 2 1.52 -20.85 -21.21
N PRO A 3 2.41 -20.48 -20.28
CA PRO A 3 3.75 -21.07 -20.21
C PRO A 3 3.63 -22.57 -19.93
N TYR A 4 4.16 -23.39 -20.83
CA TYR A 4 4.22 -24.83 -20.66
C TYR A 4 5.44 -25.16 -19.79
N TYR A 5 5.23 -25.88 -18.70
CA TYR A 5 6.31 -26.40 -17.86
C TYR A 5 7.28 -27.20 -18.73
N ASP A 6 8.53 -26.74 -18.86
CA ASP A 6 9.57 -27.49 -19.56
C ASP A 6 10.20 -28.49 -18.57
N PRO A 7 9.93 -29.80 -18.71
CA PRO A 7 10.45 -30.81 -17.81
C PRO A 7 11.98 -30.93 -17.85
N ARG A 8 12.67 -30.29 -18.82
CA ARG A 8 14.13 -30.24 -18.92
C ARG A 8 14.77 -29.19 -17.99
N ASN A 9 13.98 -28.31 -17.39
CA ASN A 9 14.46 -27.20 -16.56
C ASN A 9 13.63 -27.05 -15.26
N PRO A 10 13.50 -28.11 -14.44
CA PRO A 10 12.73 -28.06 -13.21
C PRO A 10 13.28 -26.96 -12.28
N GLY A 11 12.42 -26.02 -11.87
CA GLY A 11 12.78 -24.93 -10.95
C GLY A 11 13.18 -23.60 -11.59
N LYS A 12 13.03 -23.43 -12.91
CA LYS A 12 13.28 -22.14 -13.62
C LYS A 12 12.04 -21.30 -13.89
N ASP A 13 10.98 -21.48 -13.12
CA ASP A 13 9.87 -20.54 -13.10
C ASP A 13 10.28 -19.27 -12.36
N ALA A 14 10.07 -18.12 -13.00
CA ALA A 14 10.31 -16.83 -12.38
C ALA A 14 9.25 -16.62 -11.30
N HIS A 15 9.55 -17.00 -10.06
CA HIS A 15 8.64 -16.81 -8.91
C HIS A 15 8.55 -15.35 -8.42
N ASN A 16 9.17 -14.43 -9.15
CA ASN A 16 9.18 -13.02 -8.85
C ASN A 16 8.08 -12.30 -9.65
N THR A 17 7.09 -11.74 -8.95
CA THR A 17 5.96 -11.03 -9.55
C THR A 17 6.39 -9.85 -10.42
N TYR A 18 7.50 -9.18 -10.11
CA TYR A 18 8.02 -8.08 -10.93
C TYR A 18 8.51 -8.56 -12.30
N VAL A 19 9.19 -9.71 -12.34
CA VAL A 19 9.70 -10.32 -13.58
C VAL A 19 8.55 -10.84 -14.43
N LEU A 20 7.56 -11.49 -13.79
CA LEU A 20 6.34 -11.93 -14.45
C LEU A 20 5.55 -10.78 -15.06
N CYS A 21 5.28 -9.72 -14.30
CA CYS A 21 4.54 -8.54 -14.77
C CYS A 21 5.24 -7.89 -15.97
N TYR A 22 6.58 -7.76 -15.90
CA TYR A 22 7.37 -7.27 -17.02
C TYR A 22 7.32 -8.20 -18.24
N SER A 23 7.36 -9.52 -18.06
CA SER A 23 7.33 -10.46 -19.18
C SER A 23 5.96 -10.59 -19.85
N GLU A 24 4.87 -10.45 -19.09
CA GLU A 24 3.51 -10.66 -19.58
C GLU A 24 2.88 -9.40 -20.17
N ILE A 25 3.05 -8.26 -19.49
CA ILE A 25 2.41 -6.99 -19.86
C ILE A 25 3.43 -6.02 -20.48
N GLY A 26 4.72 -6.28 -20.31
CA GLY A 26 5.78 -5.43 -20.82
C GLY A 26 6.07 -4.24 -19.91
N ILE A 27 6.82 -3.28 -20.45
CA ILE A 27 7.29 -2.09 -19.72
C ILE A 27 6.14 -1.21 -19.20
N LEU A 28 5.00 -1.17 -19.89
CA LEU A 28 3.85 -0.35 -19.48
C LEU A 28 3.18 -0.92 -18.23
N GLY A 29 3.05 -2.24 -18.14
CA GLY A 29 2.44 -2.90 -16.98
C GLY A 29 3.25 -2.68 -15.71
N ILE A 30 4.57 -2.91 -15.78
CA ILE A 30 5.45 -2.68 -14.64
C ILE A 30 5.51 -1.20 -14.24
N ALA A 31 5.47 -0.27 -15.20
CA ALA A 31 5.45 1.16 -14.92
C ALA A 31 4.19 1.56 -14.14
N LEU A 32 3.00 1.14 -14.59
CA LEU A 32 1.75 1.36 -13.87
C LEU A 32 1.77 0.73 -12.48
N PHE A 33 2.30 -0.48 -12.36
CA PHE A 33 2.41 -1.17 -11.09
C PHE A 33 3.28 -0.41 -10.08
N LEU A 34 4.44 0.09 -10.52
CA LEU A 34 5.32 0.92 -9.69
C LEU A 34 4.67 2.27 -9.33
N ILE A 35 3.88 2.86 -10.22
CA ILE A 35 3.11 4.08 -9.94
C ILE A 35 2.10 3.82 -8.82
N ILE A 36 1.36 2.71 -8.87
CA ILE A 36 0.37 2.35 -7.82
C ILE A 36 1.06 2.22 -6.46
N ILE A 37 2.18 1.47 -6.41
CA ILE A 37 2.97 1.33 -5.18
C ILE A 37 3.46 2.71 -4.68
N GLY A 38 3.98 3.53 -5.60
CA GLY A 38 4.46 4.87 -5.29
C GLY A 38 3.35 5.76 -4.70
N GLU A 39 2.15 5.75 -5.29
CA GLU A 39 0.99 6.48 -4.79
C GLU A 39 0.60 6.06 -3.37
N SER A 40 0.65 4.75 -3.04
CA SER A 40 0.40 4.29 -1.67
C SER A 40 1.38 4.90 -0.65
N PHE A 41 2.68 4.98 -0.98
CA PHE A 41 3.66 5.63 -0.11
C PHE A 41 3.49 7.15 -0.03
N LEU A 42 3.11 7.80 -1.14
CA LEU A 42 2.80 9.23 -1.16
C LEU A 42 1.58 9.56 -0.29
N GLN A 43 0.53 8.73 -0.33
CA GLN A 43 -0.64 8.86 0.54
C GLN A 43 -0.26 8.76 2.01
N ILE A 44 0.54 7.75 2.40
CA ILE A 44 1.04 7.62 3.78
C ILE A 44 1.78 8.89 4.22
N ARG A 45 2.62 9.47 3.35
CA ARG A 45 3.32 10.72 3.63
C ARG A 45 2.36 11.89 3.80
N ARG A 46 1.32 12.00 2.96
CA ARG A 46 0.29 13.04 3.08
C ARG A 46 -0.48 12.93 4.40
N ILE A 47 -0.86 11.71 4.82
CA ILE A 47 -1.54 11.47 6.10
C ILE A 47 -0.69 11.95 7.27
N ARG A 48 0.60 11.57 7.30
CA ARG A 48 1.52 12.01 8.37
C ARG A 48 1.66 13.52 8.44
N LEU A 49 1.70 14.20 7.29
CA LEU A 49 1.78 15.66 7.24
C LEU A 49 0.47 16.32 7.68
N ALA A 50 -0.69 15.75 7.34
CA ALA A 50 -2.01 16.29 7.66
C ALA A 50 -2.36 16.19 9.16
N VAL A 51 -1.75 15.23 9.85
CA VAL A 51 -2.03 14.90 11.25
C VAL A 51 -1.03 15.53 12.22
N LYS A 52 0.06 16.08 11.70
CA LYS A 52 1.05 16.78 12.50
C LYS A 52 0.38 17.90 13.31
N ASP A 53 0.77 18.03 14.59
CA ASP A 53 0.26 19.04 15.51
C ASP A 53 -1.23 18.82 15.91
N THR A 54 -1.74 17.60 15.75
CA THR A 54 -3.10 17.22 16.16
C THR A 54 -3.08 16.29 17.39
N PRO A 55 -4.14 16.27 18.21
CA PRO A 55 -4.21 15.41 19.41
C PRO A 55 -4.08 13.91 19.10
N HIS A 56 -4.42 13.50 17.87
CA HIS A 56 -4.41 12.11 17.42
C HIS A 56 -3.13 11.73 16.66
N GLU A 57 -2.08 12.56 16.73
CA GLU A 57 -0.86 12.36 15.97
C GLU A 57 -0.19 11.01 16.24
N ASN A 58 -0.07 10.64 17.52
CA ASN A 58 0.65 9.43 17.89
C ASN A 58 -0.05 8.16 17.38
N ASP A 59 -1.38 8.08 17.55
CA ASP A 59 -2.17 6.91 17.15
C ASP A 59 -2.13 6.70 15.63
N ILE A 60 -2.36 7.77 14.86
CA ILE A 60 -2.34 7.69 13.40
C ILE A 60 -0.90 7.44 12.90
N THR A 61 0.12 7.97 13.57
CA THR A 61 1.52 7.69 13.23
C THR A 61 1.86 6.22 13.44
N LEU A 62 1.36 5.58 14.50
CA LEU A 62 1.51 4.13 14.72
C LEU A 62 0.82 3.32 13.61
N HIS A 63 -0.40 3.69 13.22
CA HIS A 63 -1.10 3.02 12.11
C HIS A 63 -0.37 3.18 10.77
N THR A 64 0.10 4.39 10.45
CA THR A 64 0.89 4.60 9.22
C THR A 64 2.19 3.81 9.24
N LEU A 65 2.86 3.68 10.40
CA LEU A 65 4.05 2.86 10.55
C LEU A 65 3.74 1.37 10.31
N ALA A 66 2.67 0.85 10.91
CA ALA A 66 2.26 -0.55 10.75
C ALA A 66 1.92 -0.90 9.29
N ILE A 67 1.21 -0.02 8.58
CA ILE A 67 0.90 -0.21 7.16
C ILE A 67 2.18 -0.14 6.31
N THR A 68 3.09 0.80 6.62
CA THR A 68 4.36 0.95 5.90
C THR A 68 5.24 -0.29 6.05
N THR A 69 5.38 -0.82 7.27
CA THR A 69 6.18 -2.02 7.52
C THR A 69 5.58 -3.24 6.85
N ALA A 70 4.25 -3.42 6.92
CA ALA A 70 3.55 -4.48 6.23
C ALA A 70 3.77 -4.41 4.71
N LEU A 71 3.65 -3.23 4.10
CA LEU A 71 3.92 -3.02 2.67
C LEU A 71 5.37 -3.37 2.31
N ILE A 72 6.37 -2.89 3.07
CA ILE A 72 7.77 -3.19 2.80
C ILE A 72 8.05 -4.69 2.88
N ILE A 73 7.54 -5.37 3.91
CA ILE A 73 7.72 -6.82 4.07
C ILE A 73 7.05 -7.58 2.92
N TYR A 74 5.85 -7.17 2.52
CA TYR A 74 5.12 -7.80 1.43
C TYR A 74 5.83 -7.60 0.07
N LEU A 75 6.25 -6.36 -0.23
CA LEU A 75 6.91 -6.01 -1.50
C LEU A 75 8.32 -6.61 -1.62
N SER A 76 9.07 -6.72 -0.52
CA SER A 76 10.45 -7.24 -0.53
C SER A 76 10.52 -8.75 -0.30
N GLY A 77 9.73 -9.31 0.62
CA GLY A 77 9.74 -10.73 0.91
C GLY A 77 8.83 -11.51 -0.02
N TYR A 78 7.54 -11.20 0.01
CA TYR A 78 6.54 -12.06 -0.61
C TYR A 78 6.56 -11.98 -2.14
N MET A 79 6.55 -10.76 -2.71
CA MET A 79 6.55 -10.57 -4.16
C MET A 79 7.80 -11.10 -4.88
N MET A 80 8.92 -11.24 -4.17
CA MET A 80 10.15 -11.82 -4.72
C MET A 80 10.11 -13.36 -4.74
N THR A 81 9.31 -13.97 -3.85
CA THR A 81 9.39 -15.41 -3.57
C THR A 81 8.17 -16.18 -4.12
N HIS A 82 6.99 -15.57 -4.20
CA HIS A 82 5.75 -16.23 -4.60
C HIS A 82 4.88 -15.33 -5.48
N SER A 83 4.39 -15.85 -6.61
CA SER A 83 3.76 -15.00 -7.63
C SER A 83 2.23 -14.88 -7.59
N ASN A 84 1.50 -15.93 -7.17
CA ASN A 84 0.04 -16.00 -7.41
C ASN A 84 -0.84 -16.24 -6.18
N LEU A 85 -0.31 -16.71 -5.05
CA LEU A 85 -1.17 -17.19 -3.95
C LEU A 85 -1.78 -16.05 -3.10
N TYR A 86 -1.17 -14.86 -3.07
CA TYR A 86 -1.68 -13.72 -2.28
C TYR A 86 -1.92 -12.44 -3.07
N THR A 87 -2.08 -12.51 -4.39
CA THR A 87 -2.33 -11.32 -5.22
C THR A 87 -3.54 -10.51 -4.73
N GLU A 88 -4.57 -11.16 -4.19
CA GLU A 88 -5.73 -10.47 -3.59
C GLU A 88 -5.35 -9.64 -2.35
N MET A 89 -4.50 -10.19 -1.48
CA MET A 89 -4.03 -9.50 -0.27
C MET A 89 -3.16 -8.28 -0.61
N LEU A 90 -2.40 -8.33 -1.70
CA LEU A 90 -1.65 -7.17 -2.19
C LEU A 90 -2.58 -5.98 -2.43
N TRP A 91 -3.67 -6.20 -3.15
CA TRP A 91 -4.63 -5.13 -3.47
C TRP A 91 -5.31 -4.56 -2.22
N ILE A 92 -5.66 -5.43 -1.26
CA ILE A 92 -6.21 -5.00 0.04
C ILE A 92 -5.19 -4.14 0.78
N LEU A 93 -3.92 -4.57 0.83
CA LEU A 93 -2.86 -3.86 1.54
C LEU A 93 -2.54 -2.50 0.89
N LEU A 94 -2.59 -2.40 -0.45
CA LEU A 94 -2.45 -1.15 -1.18
C LEU A 94 -3.64 -0.20 -0.99
N ALA A 95 -4.84 -0.72 -0.69
CA ALA A 95 -6.04 0.07 -0.39
C ALA A 95 -6.10 0.57 1.07
N MET A 96 -5.40 -0.07 2.00
CA MET A 96 -5.39 0.33 3.42
C MET A 96 -4.98 1.79 3.68
N PRO A 97 -3.96 2.37 3.02
CA PRO A 97 -3.65 3.79 3.11
C PRO A 97 -4.83 4.70 2.75
N ILE A 98 -5.62 4.35 1.73
CA ILE A 98 -6.79 5.13 1.29
C ILE A 98 -7.85 5.14 2.38
N CYS A 99 -8.11 3.98 3.00
CA CYS A 99 -9.05 3.88 4.11
C CYS A 99 -8.59 4.72 5.31
N LEU A 100 -7.30 4.67 5.64
CA LEU A 100 -6.73 5.46 6.73
C LEU A 100 -6.78 6.96 6.45
N GLU A 101 -6.54 7.39 5.22
CA GLU A 101 -6.66 8.79 4.80
C GLU A 101 -8.09 9.30 5.01
N ASN A 102 -9.08 8.53 4.56
CA ASN A 102 -10.49 8.90 4.71
C ASN A 102 -10.93 8.95 6.18
N ALA A 103 -10.49 8.00 7.00
CA ALA A 103 -10.76 8.02 8.44
C ALA A 103 -10.11 9.24 9.12
N THR A 104 -8.87 9.54 8.75
CA THR A 104 -8.13 10.70 9.26
C THR A 104 -8.84 12.01 8.93
N LYS A 105 -9.28 12.20 7.68
CA LYS A 105 -10.02 13.41 7.26
C LYS A 105 -11.27 13.63 8.10
N LYS A 106 -12.06 12.57 8.32
CA LYS A 106 -13.26 12.63 9.17
C LYS A 106 -12.94 13.02 10.61
N LEU A 107 -11.89 12.43 11.20
CA LEU A 107 -11.46 12.78 12.55
C LEU A 107 -11.05 14.25 12.68
N LEU A 108 -10.35 14.79 11.67
CA LEU A 108 -9.95 16.20 11.66
C LEU A 108 -11.16 17.15 11.50
N GLU A 109 -12.15 16.76 10.69
CA GLU A 109 -13.40 17.51 10.55
C GLU A 109 -14.22 17.51 11.84
N GLU A 110 -14.32 16.37 12.53
CA GLU A 110 -14.99 16.26 13.83
C GLU A 110 -14.30 17.08 14.92
N GLY A 111 -12.96 17.03 15.00
CA GLY A 111 -12.18 17.82 15.94
C GLY A 111 -12.37 19.33 15.74
N LYS A 112 -12.43 19.77 14.47
CA LYS A 112 -12.72 21.16 14.12
C LYS A 112 -14.12 21.58 14.54
N ASN A 113 -15.14 20.74 14.32
CA ASN A 113 -16.53 21.06 14.70
C ASN A 113 -16.71 21.18 16.21
N ARG A 114 -16.06 20.32 17.02
CA ARG A 114 -16.11 20.42 18.49
C ARG A 114 -15.41 21.67 19.03
N GLY A 115 -14.29 22.08 18.42
CA GLY A 115 -13.60 23.33 18.79
C GLY A 115 -14.47 24.58 18.61
N PHE A 116 -15.43 24.58 17.68
CA PHE A 116 -16.40 25.67 17.50
C PHE A 116 -17.56 25.63 18.53
N GLU A 117 -17.84 24.49 19.15
CA GLU A 117 -18.87 24.38 20.19
C GLU A 117 -18.35 24.89 21.54
N ASP A 118 -17.08 24.62 21.87
CA ASP A 118 -16.45 25.07 23.12
C ASP A 118 -16.20 26.60 23.17
N GLU A 119 -16.09 27.28 22.02
CA GLU A 119 -15.90 28.74 21.93
C GLU A 119 -17.21 29.53 22.04
N LYS A 120 -18.37 28.85 22.08
CA LYS A 120 -19.70 29.48 22.14
C LYS A 120 -20.33 29.51 23.54
N ILE A 121 -19.63 29.07 24.58
CA ILE A 121 -20.12 29.04 25.97
C ILE A 121 -19.51 30.18 26.79
#